data_AF-A0A355KUG6-F1
#
_entry.id   AF-A0A355KUG6-F1
#
_cell.length_a   1.000
_cell.length_b   1.000
_cell.length_c   1.000
_cell.angle_alpha   90.00
_cell.angle_beta   90.00
_cell.angle_gamma   90.00
#
_symmetry.space_group_name_H-M   'P 1'
#
loop_
_entity.id
_entity.type
_entity.pdbx_description
1 polymer ?
#
loop_
_entity_poly.entity_id
_entity_poly.type
_entity_poly.pdbx_seq_one_letter_code
_entity_poly.pdbx_strand_id
1 'polypeptide(L)' 'MNIYDFVVKRIYELCEERNIKPNALSYLAGIYQSTVKSILNGESKNQGIVTLKKICDGLDIIIVDFFDTEDYYELE' A
#
# COMPACT_ATOMS: atom_id res chain seq x y z
N MET A 1 7.44 10.20 10.62
CA MET A 1 6.39 9.82 9.64
C MET A 1 5.29 9.12 10.41
N ASN A 2 4.00 9.27 10.10
CA ASN A 2 2.98 8.44 10.76
C ASN A 2 2.74 7.15 9.95
N ILE A 3 2.03 6.17 10.53
CA ILE A 3 1.78 4.88 9.89
C ILE A 3 1.05 5.01 8.54
N TYR A 4 0.16 5.99 8.40
CA TYR A 4 -0.55 6.22 7.15
C TYR A 4 0.39 6.73 6.05
N ASP A 5 1.22 7.72 6.38
CA ASP A 5 2.23 8.27 5.46
C ASP A 5 3.21 7.18 5.00
N PHE A 6 3.61 6.31 5.93
CA PHE A 6 4.42 5.12 5.64
C PHE A 6 3.74 4.19 4.63
N VAL A 7 2.49 3.81 4.88
CA VAL A 7 1.74 2.89 4.01
C VAL A 7 1.62 3.47 2.60
N VAL A 8 1.32 4.77 2.47
CA VAL A 8 1.21 5.43 1.17
C VAL A 8 2.57 5.46 0.46
N LYS A 9 3.63 5.87 1.16
CA LYS A 9 5.01 5.86 0.62
C LYS A 9 5.37 4.47 0.11
N ARG A 10 5.17 3.43 0.93
CA ARG A 10 5.51 2.06 0.60
C ARG A 10 4.75 1.53 -0.61
N ILE A 11 3.46 1.89 -0.75
CA ILE A 11 2.67 1.55 -1.94
C ILE A 11 3.29 2.16 -3.21
N TYR A 12 3.71 3.43 -3.15
CA TYR A 12 4.36 4.07 -4.30
C TYR A 12 5.69 3.40 -4.65
N GLU A 13 6.54 3.11 -3.68
CA GLU A 13 7.82 2.41 -3.89
C GLU A 13 7.63 1.06 -4.58
N LEU A 14 6.73 0.23 -4.05
CA LEU A 14 6.44 -1.08 -4.62
C LEU A 14 5.88 -1.00 -6.05
N CYS A 15 5.15 0.08 -6.36
CA CYS A 15 4.67 0.36 -7.71
C CYS A 15 5.81 0.76 -8.65
N GLU A 16 6.70 1.66 -8.21
CA GLU A 16 7.86 2.11 -8.98
C GLU A 16 8.83 0.95 -9.27
N GLU A 17 9.14 0.12 -8.25
CA GLU A 17 9.96 -1.10 -8.40
C GLU A 17 9.44 -2.05 -9.49
N ARG A 18 8.12 -2.10 -9.67
CA ARG A 18 7.43 -2.96 -10.65
C ARG A 18 7.07 -2.24 -11.94
N ASN A 19 7.41 -0.95 -12.07
CA ASN A 19 7.07 -0.11 -13.21
C ASN A 19 5.55 -0.10 -13.50
N ILE A 20 4.72 -0.04 -12.44
CA ILE A 20 3.26 0.05 -12.53
C ILE A 20 2.76 1.35 -11.93
N LYS A 21 1.60 1.83 -12.40
CA LYS A 21 0.92 2.96 -11.76
C LYS A 21 0.11 2.46 -10.55
N PRO A 22 -0.05 3.25 -9.47
CA PRO A 22 -0.84 2.82 -8.31
C PRO A 22 -2.28 2.42 -8.66
N ASN A 23 -2.91 3.08 -9.64
CA ASN A 23 -4.25 2.70 -10.09
C ASN A 23 -4.32 1.25 -10.65
N ALA A 24 -3.21 0.69 -11.14
CA ALA A 24 -3.14 -0.69 -11.59
C ALA A 24 -3.32 -1.69 -10.43
N LEU A 25 -3.01 -1.28 -9.19
CA LEU A 25 -3.26 -2.11 -7.99
C LEU A 25 -4.72 -2.50 -7.85
N SER A 26 -5.66 -1.67 -8.31
CA SER A 26 -7.09 -2.02 -8.27
C SER A 26 -7.37 -3.34 -8.98
N TYR A 27 -6.77 -3.53 -10.16
CA TYR A 27 -6.90 -4.73 -10.95
C TYR A 27 -6.12 -5.90 -10.34
N LEU A 28 -4.87 -5.66 -9.93
CA LEU A 28 -4.00 -6.69 -9.36
C LEU A 28 -4.51 -7.23 -8.01
N ALA A 29 -4.94 -6.33 -7.13
CA ALA A 29 -5.38 -6.64 -5.76
C ALA A 29 -6.89 -6.97 -5.66
N GLY A 30 -7.64 -6.89 -6.77
CA GLY A 30 -9.09 -7.12 -6.75
C GLY A 30 -9.84 -6.16 -5.82
N ILE A 31 -9.47 -4.88 -5.84
CA ILE A 31 -10.10 -3.80 -5.06
C ILE A 31 -10.58 -2.68 -5.98
N TYR A 32 -11.55 -1.88 -5.55
CA TYR A 32 -12.04 -0.77 -6.36
C TYR A 32 -10.97 0.32 -6.54
N GLN A 33 -10.92 0.95 -7.73
CA GLN A 33 -10.04 2.10 -7.99
C GLN A 33 -10.29 3.26 -7.01
N SER A 34 -11.55 3.47 -6.61
CA SER A 34 -11.90 4.46 -5.59
C SER A 34 -11.26 4.12 -4.24
N THR A 35 -11.14 2.84 -3.88
CA THR A 35 -10.42 2.41 -2.67
C THR A 35 -8.95 2.79 -2.76
N VAL A 36 -8.28 2.48 -3.87
CA VAL A 36 -6.87 2.86 -4.07
C VAL A 36 -6.69 4.38 -3.98
N LYS A 37 -7.52 5.15 -4.68
CA LYS A 37 -7.46 6.62 -4.63
C LYS A 37 -7.71 7.17 -3.23
N SER A 38 -8.72 6.64 -2.52
CA SER A 38 -9.06 7.07 -1.17
C SER A 38 -7.91 6.83 -0.19
N ILE A 39 -7.16 5.73 -0.38
CA ILE A 39 -5.92 5.44 0.36
C ILE A 39 -4.84 6.45 0.04
N LEU A 40 -4.53 6.67 -1.24
CA LEU A 40 -3.40 7.51 -1.65
C LEU A 40 -3.64 9.01 -1.39
N ASN A 41 -4.90 9.45 -1.41
CA ASN A 41 -5.28 10.84 -1.19
C ASN A 41 -5.56 11.18 0.29
N GLY A 42 -5.57 10.19 1.18
CA GLY A 42 -5.82 10.39 2.61
C GLY A 42 -7.27 10.67 2.97
N GLU A 43 -8.19 10.36 2.05
CA GLU A 43 -9.63 10.36 2.32
C GLU A 43 -9.99 9.24 3.31
N SER A 44 -9.26 8.12 3.26
CA SER A 44 -9.27 7.07 4.26
C SER A 44 -7.90 6.97 4.93
N LYS A 45 -7.84 7.19 6.24
CA LYS A 45 -6.60 7.10 7.03
C LYS A 45 -6.47 5.80 7.83
N ASN A 46 -7.52 4.98 7.85
CA ASN A 46 -7.58 3.70 8.55
C ASN A 46 -7.84 2.58 7.55
N GLN A 47 -6.80 2.22 6.81
CA GLN A 47 -6.80 1.07 5.94
C GLN A 47 -6.94 -0.18 6.80
N GLY A 48 -8.09 -0.86 6.66
CA GLY A 48 -8.28 -2.16 7.29
C GLY A 48 -7.19 -3.13 6.82
N ILE A 49 -6.68 -3.95 7.74
CA ILE A 49 -5.64 -4.95 7.48
C ILE A 49 -5.98 -5.88 6.30
N VAL A 50 -7.28 -6.13 6.07
CA VAL A 50 -7.79 -6.91 4.93
C VAL A 50 -7.48 -6.25 3.60
N THR A 51 -7.66 -4.93 3.49
CA THR A 51 -7.36 -4.19 2.26
C THR A 51 -5.87 -4.16 2.00
N LEU A 52 -5.05 -3.95 3.05
CA LEU A 52 -3.61 -3.98 2.92
C LEU A 52 -3.12 -5.37 2.47
N LYS A 53 -3.69 -6.44 3.04
CA LYS A 53 -3.37 -7.81 2.62
C LYS A 53 -3.70 -8.07 1.15
N LYS A 54 -4.84 -7.57 0.65
CA LYS A 54 -5.18 -7.65 -0.78
C LYS A 54 -4.16 -6.93 -1.67
N ILE A 55 -3.69 -5.75 -1.24
CA ILE A 55 -2.64 -5.02 -1.96
C ILE A 55 -1.35 -5.84 -2.01
N CYS A 56 -0.94 -6.44 -0.89
CA CYS A 56 0.22 -7.33 -0.84
C CYS A 56 0.05 -8.53 -1.79
N ASP A 57 -1.13 -9.16 -1.81
CA ASP A 57 -1.45 -10.26 -2.72
C ASP A 57 -1.38 -9.85 -4.19
N GLY A 58 -1.88 -8.66 -4.53
CA GLY A 58 -1.77 -8.12 -5.90
C GLY A 58 -0.33 -7.77 -6.31
N LEU A 59 0.58 -7.61 -5.34
CA LEU A 59 1.99 -7.29 -5.56
C LEU A 59 2.90 -8.52 -5.44
N ASP A 60 2.32 -9.69 -5.19
CA ASP A 60 3.00 -10.97 -4.95
C ASP A 60 4.04 -10.89 -3.81
N ILE A 61 3.68 -10.25 -2.71
CA ILE A 61 4.49 -10.16 -1.48
C ILE A 61 3.68 -10.56 -0.26
N ILE A 62 4.35 -11.03 0.79
CA ILE A 62 3.69 -11.23 2.08
C ILE A 62 3.61 -9.92 2.85
N ILE A 63 2.68 -9.85 3.79
CA ILE A 63 2.47 -8.63 4.58
C ILE A 63 3.70 -8.25 5.43
N VAL A 64 4.54 -9.22 5.77
CA VAL A 64 5.80 -8.97 6.48
C VAL A 64 6.76 -8.17 5.61
N ASP A 65 6.96 -8.57 4.35
CA ASP A 65 7.82 -7.86 3.38
C ASP A 65 7.35 -6.43 3.10
N PHE A 66 6.04 -6.19 3.22
CA PHE A 66 5.49 -4.84 3.10
C PHE A 66 6.05 -3.91 4.20
N PHE A 67 6.13 -4.41 5.43
CA PHE A 67 6.58 -3.66 6.61
C PHE A 67 8.08 -3.80 6.90
N ASP A 68 8.79 -4.73 6.25
CA ASP A 68 10.22 -4.96 6.45
C ASP A 68 11.06 -3.87 5.75
N THR A 69 11.00 -2.66 6.29
CA THR A 69 11.81 -1.52 5.84
C THR A 69 12.29 -0.68 7.01
N GLU A 70 13.43 0.00 6.85
CA GLU A 70 14.01 0.89 7.88
C GLU A 70 13.02 2.00 8.29
N ASP A 71 12.32 2.59 7.30
CA ASP A 71 11.25 3.56 7.52
C ASP A 71 10.15 3.09 8.47
N TYR A 72 9.81 1.80 8.46
CA TYR A 72 8.81 1.23 9.36
C TYR A 72 9.39 1.04 10.76
N TYR A 73 10.64 0.58 10.85
CA TYR A 73 11.33 0.36 12.13
C TYR A 73 11.60 1.66 12.90
N GLU A 74 11.66 2.78 12.21
CA GLU A 74 11.82 4.13 12.79
C GLU A 74 10.49 4.85 13.08
N LEU A 75 9.33 4.21 12.87
CA LEU A 75 8.03 4.79 13.25
C LEU A 75 7.90 4.87 14.79
N GLU A 76 7.64 6.08 15.30
CA GLU A 76 7.25 6.35 16.69
C GLU A 76 5.75 6.06 16.96
#